data_AF-A0A3B8HF65-F1
#
_entry.id   AF-A0A3B8HF65-F1
#
_cell.length_a   1.000
_cell.length_b   1.000
_cell.length_c   1.000
_cell.angle_alpha   90.00
_cell.angle_beta   90.00
_cell.angle_gamma   90.00
#
_symmetry.space_group_name_H-M   'P 1'
#
loop_
_entity.id
_entity.type
_entity.pdbx_description
1 polymer ?
#
loop_
_entity_poly.entity_id
_entity_poly.type
_entity_poly.pdbx_seq_one_letter_code
_entity_poly.pdbx_strand_id
1 'polypeptide(L)'
;AAETEDVADQRLQRAEEEVRWRLGADAISGRDGETLESVVGQLLRERSWKLAVAESCTGGILAARITAVAGASDYLTCGFVTYSNDAKVALLGVSQQDLATHGAVSHEVARAMAEGARLRVDAQVALAVTGIAGPSGGTPTKPVGTVFVACATASRTIVLQHRFSGDRHHVQEESAQAALVLLWKELLG
;
A
#
# COMPACT_ATOMS: atom_id res chain seq x y z
N ALA A 1 -20.10 -42.01 11.06
CA ALA A 1 -19.18 -42.31 9.94
C ALA A 1 -18.16 -41.19 9.92
N ALA A 2 -16.87 -41.50 9.89
CA ALA A 2 -15.88 -40.46 9.61
C ALA A 2 -16.24 -39.85 8.25
N GLU A 3 -16.49 -38.55 8.21
CA GLU A 3 -16.63 -37.86 6.94
C GLU A 3 -15.32 -38.07 6.18
N THR A 4 -15.40 -38.60 4.96
CA THR A 4 -14.23 -38.74 4.10
C THR A 4 -13.71 -37.34 3.78
N GLU A 5 -12.39 -37.18 3.72
CA GLU A 5 -11.71 -35.92 3.39
C GLU A 5 -12.33 -35.21 2.17
N ASP A 6 -12.66 -35.98 1.14
CA ASP A 6 -13.33 -35.52 -0.09
C ASP A 6 -14.72 -34.86 0.17
N VAL A 7 -15.47 -35.33 1.16
CA VAL A 7 -16.77 -34.72 1.52
C VAL A 7 -16.57 -33.42 2.28
N ALA A 8 -15.52 -33.33 3.11
CA ALA A 8 -15.16 -32.10 3.80
C ALA A 8 -14.69 -31.03 2.79
N ASP A 9 -13.84 -31.40 1.83
CA ASP A 9 -13.32 -30.51 0.80
C ASP A 9 -14.42 -29.94 -0.10
N GLN A 10 -15.35 -30.79 -0.55
CA GLN A 10 -16.49 -30.33 -1.36
C GLN A 10 -17.39 -29.34 -0.60
N ARG A 11 -17.58 -29.54 0.71
CA ARG A 11 -18.35 -28.60 1.54
C ARG A 11 -17.61 -27.28 1.74
N LEU A 12 -16.30 -27.34 1.99
CA LEU A 12 -15.46 -26.16 2.12
C LEU A 12 -15.50 -25.34 0.83
N GLN A 13 -15.29 -25.98 -0.32
CA GLN A 13 -15.30 -25.30 -1.61
C GLN A 13 -16.64 -24.58 -1.88
N ARG A 14 -17.78 -25.25 -1.61
CA ARG A 14 -19.10 -24.61 -1.75
C ARG A 14 -19.29 -23.41 -0.83
N ALA A 15 -18.82 -23.50 0.41
CA ALA A 15 -18.92 -22.40 1.36
C ALA A 15 -18.04 -21.22 0.93
N GLU A 16 -16.84 -21.47 0.44
CA GLU A 16 -15.94 -20.44 -0.09
C GLU A 16 -16.52 -19.76 -1.32
N GLU A 17 -17.08 -20.52 -2.27
CA GLU A 17 -17.74 -19.98 -3.46
C GLU A 17 -18.91 -19.06 -3.07
N GLU A 18 -19.73 -19.46 -2.10
CA GLU A 18 -20.83 -18.64 -1.59
C GLU A 18 -20.32 -17.37 -0.90
N VAL A 19 -19.29 -17.46 -0.07
CA VAL A 19 -18.69 -16.29 0.60
C VAL A 19 -18.11 -15.32 -0.43
N ARG A 20 -17.38 -15.83 -1.43
CA ARG A 20 -16.83 -15.01 -2.53
C ARG A 20 -17.94 -14.34 -3.35
N TRP A 21 -19.00 -15.07 -3.65
CA TRP A 21 -20.14 -14.52 -4.37
C TRP A 21 -20.82 -13.40 -3.59
N ARG A 22 -21.01 -13.57 -2.28
CA ARG A 22 -21.66 -12.56 -1.42
C ARG A 22 -20.79 -11.33 -1.17
N LEU A 23 -19.49 -11.51 -0.95
CA LEU A 23 -18.57 -10.42 -0.61
C LEU A 23 -18.06 -9.67 -1.84
N GLY A 24 -18.07 -10.31 -3.02
CA GLY A 24 -17.50 -9.76 -4.24
C GLY A 24 -16.01 -10.12 -4.41
N ALA A 25 -15.54 -10.06 -5.65
CA ALA A 25 -14.18 -10.45 -6.02
C ALA A 25 -13.08 -9.50 -5.47
N ASP A 26 -13.45 -8.27 -5.09
CA ASP A 26 -12.55 -7.22 -4.59
C ASP A 26 -12.53 -7.12 -3.05
N ALA A 27 -13.14 -8.09 -2.36
CA ALA A 27 -13.18 -8.17 -0.89
C ALA A 27 -12.23 -9.24 -0.31
N ILE A 28 -11.79 -10.21 -1.11
CA ILE A 28 -10.96 -11.34 -0.66
C ILE A 28 -9.66 -11.36 -1.47
N SER A 29 -8.55 -11.00 -0.83
CA SER A 29 -7.26 -10.90 -1.50
C SER A 29 -6.49 -12.21 -1.60
N GLY A 30 -6.79 -13.23 -0.78
CA GLY A 30 -6.05 -14.50 -0.81
C GLY A 30 -6.86 -15.68 -0.29
N ARG A 31 -6.34 -16.89 -0.48
CA ARG A 31 -6.86 -18.17 0.02
C ARG A 31 -5.80 -18.90 0.82
N ASP A 32 -6.23 -19.71 1.78
CA ASP A 32 -5.35 -20.59 2.57
C ASP A 32 -4.24 -19.80 3.29
N GLY A 33 -2.98 -20.03 2.90
CA GLY A 33 -1.81 -19.37 3.48
C GLY A 33 -1.33 -18.12 2.74
N GLU A 34 -2.06 -17.66 1.72
CA GLU A 34 -1.68 -16.48 0.95
C GLU A 34 -1.77 -15.20 1.79
N THR A 35 -0.67 -14.45 1.83
CA THR A 35 -0.67 -13.10 2.38
C THR A 35 -0.94 -12.08 1.27
N LEU A 36 -1.41 -10.88 1.64
CA LEU A 36 -1.64 -9.81 0.67
C LEU A 36 -0.37 -9.47 -0.13
N GLU A 37 0.80 -9.48 0.52
CA GLU A 37 2.10 -9.26 -0.11
C GLU A 37 2.40 -10.33 -1.17
N SER A 38 2.12 -11.60 -0.87
CA SER A 38 2.35 -12.70 -1.81
C SER A 38 1.47 -12.56 -3.06
N VAL A 39 0.21 -12.16 -2.86
CA VAL A 39 -0.77 -11.96 -3.94
C VAL A 39 -0.38 -10.78 -4.82
N VAL A 40 -0.06 -9.61 -4.24
CA VAL A 40 0.38 -8.47 -5.06
C VAL A 40 1.69 -8.76 -5.78
N GLY A 41 2.61 -9.50 -5.14
CA GLY A 41 3.85 -9.93 -5.78
C GLY A 41 3.59 -10.83 -6.99
N GLN A 42 2.65 -11.76 -6.88
CA GLN A 42 2.24 -12.61 -8.01
C GLN A 42 1.62 -11.77 -9.14
N LEU A 43 0.65 -10.89 -8.84
CA LEU A 43 0.00 -10.03 -9.83
C LEU A 43 1.00 -9.14 -10.58
N LEU A 44 2.00 -8.60 -9.86
CA LEU A 44 3.08 -7.82 -10.48
C LEU A 44 3.94 -8.67 -11.43
N ARG A 45 4.30 -9.90 -11.03
CA ARG A 45 5.07 -10.82 -11.88
C ARG A 45 4.31 -11.20 -13.14
N GLU A 46 3.03 -11.56 -13.01
CA GLU A 46 2.17 -11.92 -14.14
C GLU A 46 2.07 -10.78 -15.17
N ARG A 47 2.07 -9.53 -14.70
CA ARG A 47 2.08 -8.33 -15.56
C ARG A 47 3.48 -7.89 -16.01
N SER A 48 4.55 -8.53 -15.52
CA SER A 48 5.93 -8.05 -15.66
C SER A 48 6.12 -6.60 -15.22
N TRP A 49 5.40 -6.18 -14.17
CA TRP A 49 5.47 -4.82 -13.63
C TRP A 49 6.50 -4.69 -12.52
N LYS A 50 7.21 -3.58 -12.55
CA LYS A 50 8.09 -3.09 -11.50
C LYS A 50 7.33 -2.14 -10.57
N LEU A 51 7.65 -2.26 -9.28
CA LEU A 51 7.11 -1.49 -8.17
C LEU A 51 8.21 -0.63 -7.53
N ALA A 52 7.89 0.63 -7.25
CA ALA A 52 8.64 1.48 -6.34
C ALA A 52 7.79 1.87 -5.12
N VAL A 53 8.41 2.18 -3.98
CA VAL A 53 7.69 2.66 -2.80
C VAL A 53 8.33 3.94 -2.24
N ALA A 54 7.52 4.88 -1.77
CA ALA A 54 7.94 6.10 -1.09
C ALA A 54 7.28 6.21 0.29
N GLU A 55 8.10 6.10 1.33
CA GLU A 55 7.65 6.00 2.71
C GLU A 55 8.04 7.23 3.51
N SER A 56 7.09 7.75 4.29
CA SER A 56 7.36 8.74 5.33
C SER A 56 6.98 8.14 6.68
N CYS A 57 5.70 8.16 7.07
CA CYS A 57 5.32 7.76 8.43
C CYS A 57 5.54 6.27 8.73
N THR A 58 5.53 5.40 7.72
CA THR A 58 5.80 3.95 7.86
C THR A 58 7.28 3.61 8.07
N GLY A 59 8.20 4.52 7.73
CA GLY A 59 9.62 4.37 8.05
C GLY A 59 10.32 3.14 7.46
N GLY A 60 9.80 2.53 6.40
CA GLY A 60 10.37 1.32 5.78
C GLY A 60 9.53 0.05 5.98
N ILE A 61 8.47 0.10 6.79
CA ILE A 61 7.60 -1.06 7.07
C ILE A 61 6.96 -1.61 5.79
N LEU A 62 6.54 -0.74 4.86
CA LEU A 62 5.92 -1.20 3.61
C LEU A 62 6.94 -1.98 2.75
N ALA A 63 8.14 -1.44 2.56
CA ALA A 63 9.21 -2.14 1.87
C ALA A 63 9.57 -3.46 2.58
N ALA A 64 9.71 -3.44 3.91
CA ALA A 64 10.06 -4.62 4.68
C ALA A 64 9.05 -5.76 4.48
N ARG A 65 7.74 -5.46 4.55
CA ARG A 65 6.66 -6.41 4.30
C ARG A 65 6.73 -6.99 2.88
N ILE A 66 6.92 -6.13 1.87
CA ILE A 66 7.04 -6.58 0.48
C ILE A 66 8.25 -7.52 0.31
N THR A 67 9.39 -7.17 0.91
CA THR A 67 10.62 -7.97 0.81
C THR A 67 10.61 -9.26 1.63
N ALA A 68 9.64 -9.45 2.54
CA ALA A 68 9.46 -10.70 3.26
C ALA A 68 8.97 -11.84 2.34
N VAL A 69 8.40 -11.50 1.17
CA VAL A 69 8.00 -12.47 0.15
C VAL A 69 9.22 -12.88 -0.68
N ALA A 70 9.45 -14.19 -0.78
CA ALA A 70 10.53 -14.73 -1.60
C ALA A 70 10.40 -14.27 -3.07
N GLY A 71 11.53 -13.88 -3.66
CA GLY A 71 11.58 -13.35 -5.03
C GLY A 71 11.05 -11.92 -5.19
N ALA A 72 10.91 -11.14 -4.12
CA ALA A 72 10.50 -9.74 -4.21
C ALA A 72 11.38 -8.89 -5.15
N SER A 73 12.63 -9.29 -5.37
CA SER A 73 13.55 -8.70 -6.36
C SER A 73 13.03 -8.70 -7.79
N ASP A 74 12.07 -9.58 -8.11
CA ASP A 74 11.49 -9.66 -9.45
C ASP A 74 10.64 -8.43 -9.79
N TYR A 75 10.08 -7.76 -8.78
CA TYR A 75 9.15 -6.65 -8.97
C TYR A 75 9.49 -5.41 -8.15
N LEU A 76 9.97 -5.52 -6.91
CA LEU A 76 10.37 -4.35 -6.12
C LEU A 76 11.73 -3.82 -6.59
N THR A 77 11.74 -2.62 -7.15
CA THR A 77 12.94 -2.01 -7.72
C THR A 77 13.62 -1.05 -6.76
N CYS A 78 12.85 -0.26 -6.01
CA CYS A 78 13.41 0.75 -5.12
C CYS A 78 12.42 1.13 -4.00
N GLY A 79 12.97 1.43 -2.82
CA GLY A 79 12.24 2.03 -1.71
C GLY A 79 12.90 3.34 -1.28
N PHE A 80 12.12 4.41 -1.24
CA PHE A 80 12.54 5.73 -0.79
C PHE A 80 11.98 6.00 0.60
N VAL A 81 12.81 6.09 1.62
CA VAL A 81 12.37 6.59 2.93
C VAL A 81 12.60 8.11 2.98
N THR A 82 11.59 8.88 2.62
CA THR A 82 11.62 10.35 2.56
C THR A 82 10.99 10.98 3.80
N TYR A 83 11.61 10.76 4.96
CA TYR A 83 11.04 11.18 6.26
C TYR A 83 10.98 12.71 6.42
N SER A 84 11.94 13.45 5.87
CA SER A 84 11.95 14.92 5.89
C SER A 84 11.33 15.53 4.63
N ASN A 85 10.92 16.80 4.73
CA ASN A 85 10.46 17.58 3.57
C ASN A 85 11.57 17.71 2.52
N ASP A 86 12.81 17.97 2.95
CA ASP A 86 13.96 18.06 2.04
C ASP A 86 14.19 16.76 1.28
N ALA A 87 14.01 15.60 1.91
CA ALA A 87 14.11 14.30 1.23
C ALA A 87 12.99 14.10 0.20
N LYS A 88 11.75 14.54 0.51
CA LYS A 88 10.64 14.50 -0.44
C LYS A 88 10.94 15.35 -1.69
N VAL A 89 11.51 16.54 -1.49
CA VAL A 89 11.93 17.43 -2.60
C VAL A 89 13.09 16.81 -3.39
N ALA A 90 14.19 16.47 -2.71
CA ALA A 90 15.43 16.05 -3.36
C ALA A 90 15.30 14.71 -4.09
N LEU A 91 14.64 13.72 -3.47
CA LEU A 91 14.58 12.36 -4.00
C LEU A 91 13.37 12.15 -4.90
N LEU A 92 12.21 12.73 -4.56
CA LEU A 92 10.96 12.47 -5.26
C LEU A 92 10.49 13.64 -6.13
N GLY A 93 11.14 14.81 -6.04
CA GLY A 93 10.74 15.98 -6.81
C GLY A 93 9.43 16.62 -6.32
N VAL A 94 9.02 16.37 -5.08
CA VAL A 94 7.86 17.05 -4.49
C VAL A 94 8.09 18.56 -4.48
N SER A 95 7.11 19.34 -4.92
CA SER A 95 7.21 20.79 -4.96
C SER A 95 7.32 21.38 -3.55
N GLN A 96 8.24 22.32 -3.37
CA GLN A 96 8.31 23.11 -2.14
C GLN A 96 7.04 23.92 -1.91
N GLN A 97 6.38 24.35 -3.00
CA GLN A 97 5.11 25.07 -2.92
C GLN A 97 4.00 24.17 -2.37
N ASP A 98 3.91 22.92 -2.82
CA ASP A 98 2.89 21.99 -2.33
C ASP A 98 3.08 21.71 -0.83
N LEU A 99 4.34 21.55 -0.41
CA LEU A 99 4.69 21.38 1.00
C LEU A 99 4.33 22.62 1.84
N ALA A 100 4.53 23.82 1.31
CA ALA A 100 4.19 25.07 2.00
C ALA A 100 2.67 25.30 2.08
N THR A 101 1.93 24.99 1.01
CA THR A 101 0.49 25.26 0.91
C THR A 101 -0.36 24.18 1.59
N HIS A 102 -0.05 22.91 1.37
CA HIS A 102 -0.88 21.78 1.82
C HIS A 102 -0.29 21.06 3.05
N GLY A 103 1.01 21.20 3.26
CA GLY A 103 1.77 20.46 4.27
C GLY A 103 2.12 19.03 3.81
N ALA A 104 3.09 18.42 4.47
CA ALA A 104 3.61 17.09 4.12
C ALA A 104 2.59 15.95 4.23
N VAL A 105 1.54 16.14 5.04
CA VAL A 105 0.42 15.21 5.20
C VAL A 105 -0.78 15.80 4.49
N SER A 106 -0.88 15.51 3.21
CA SER A 106 -1.89 16.01 2.28
C SER A 106 -2.05 15.08 1.08
N HIS A 107 -3.14 15.25 0.35
CA HIS A 107 -3.41 14.52 -0.87
C HIS A 107 -2.37 14.83 -1.95
N GLU A 108 -2.03 16.11 -2.12
CA GLU A 108 -1.11 16.62 -3.12
C GLU A 108 0.30 16.08 -2.92
N VAL A 109 0.79 16.07 -1.68
CA VAL A 109 2.12 15.53 -1.36
C VAL A 109 2.16 14.01 -1.54
N ALA A 110 1.12 13.28 -1.12
CA ALA A 110 1.06 11.84 -1.33
C ALA A 110 1.08 11.47 -2.82
N ARG A 111 0.30 12.19 -3.64
CA ARG A 111 0.31 12.07 -5.10
C ARG A 111 1.70 12.31 -5.68
N ALA A 112 2.30 13.45 -5.37
CA ALA A 112 3.62 13.83 -5.88
C ALA A 112 4.71 12.84 -5.46
N MET A 113 4.64 12.31 -4.22
CA MET A 113 5.55 11.27 -3.76
C MET A 113 5.44 9.99 -4.60
N ALA A 114 4.22 9.51 -4.88
CA ALA A 114 4.03 8.29 -5.67
C ALA A 114 4.45 8.48 -7.14
N GLU A 115 4.02 9.57 -7.76
CA GLU A 115 4.41 9.91 -9.14
C GLU A 115 5.93 10.08 -9.28
N GLY A 116 6.54 10.80 -8.33
CA GLY A 116 7.99 10.96 -8.25
C GLY A 116 8.73 9.63 -8.10
N ALA A 117 8.32 8.78 -7.16
CA ALA A 117 8.94 7.47 -6.96
C ALA A 117 8.87 6.60 -8.22
N ARG A 118 7.72 6.60 -8.91
CA ARG A 118 7.52 5.86 -10.15
C ARG A 118 8.50 6.32 -11.24
N LEU A 119 8.58 7.63 -11.45
CA LEU A 119 9.39 8.22 -12.53
C LEU A 119 10.90 8.10 -12.27
N ARG A 120 11.34 8.14 -11.00
CA ARG A 120 12.77 8.09 -10.64
C ARG A 120 13.44 6.77 -11.00
N VAL A 121 12.70 5.67 -11.03
CA VAL A 121 13.22 4.32 -11.31
C VAL A 121 12.52 3.64 -12.48
N ASP A 122 11.77 4.40 -13.28
CA ASP A 122 11.01 3.91 -14.44
C ASP A 122 10.14 2.67 -14.12
N ALA A 123 9.48 2.70 -12.95
CA ALA A 123 8.56 1.65 -12.53
C ALA A 123 7.19 1.79 -13.21
N GLN A 124 6.49 0.67 -13.40
CA GLN A 124 5.12 0.69 -13.93
C GLN A 124 4.12 1.16 -12.87
N VAL A 125 4.40 0.91 -11.59
CA VAL A 125 3.58 1.35 -10.47
C VAL A 125 4.44 1.81 -9.30
N ALA A 126 3.94 2.78 -8.53
CA ALA A 126 4.55 3.16 -7.26
C ALA A 126 3.52 3.46 -6.18
N LEU A 127 3.88 3.12 -4.94
CA LEU A 127 3.11 3.48 -3.75
C LEU A 127 3.77 4.63 -3.01
N ALA A 128 2.97 5.48 -2.36
CA ALA A 128 3.47 6.44 -1.39
C ALA A 128 2.63 6.53 -0.14
N VAL A 129 3.27 6.77 1.01
CA VAL A 129 2.61 6.88 2.30
C VAL A 129 3.15 8.08 3.08
N THR A 130 2.27 9.01 3.45
CA THR A 130 2.57 10.15 4.32
C THR A 130 1.45 10.36 5.35
N GLY A 131 1.80 10.64 6.59
CA GLY A 131 0.82 10.62 7.68
C GLY A 131 1.37 11.03 9.04
N ILE A 132 0.46 11.08 10.01
CA ILE A 132 0.76 11.46 11.40
C ILE A 132 0.58 10.22 12.28
N ALA A 133 1.67 9.46 12.46
CA ALA A 133 1.63 8.23 13.28
C ALA A 133 1.40 8.50 14.78
N GLY A 134 1.64 9.72 15.28
CA GLY A 134 1.49 10.06 16.69
C GLY A 134 2.72 9.72 17.54
N PRO A 135 2.65 9.87 18.88
CA PRO A 135 1.46 10.30 19.63
C PRO A 135 1.17 11.81 19.52
N SER A 136 2.09 12.60 18.96
CA SER A 136 1.95 14.05 18.74
C SER A 136 1.94 14.41 17.25
N GLY A 137 1.85 15.70 16.94
CA GLY A 137 1.91 16.21 15.56
C GLY A 137 0.55 16.34 14.85
N GLY A 138 -0.53 15.88 15.48
CA GLY A 138 -1.89 16.10 15.00
C GLY A 138 -2.38 17.54 15.24
N THR A 139 -3.31 17.97 14.42
CA THR A 139 -4.09 19.21 14.61
C THR A 139 -5.59 18.86 14.69
N PRO A 140 -6.48 19.80 15.09
CA PRO A 140 -7.92 19.55 15.06
C PRO A 140 -8.45 19.15 13.68
N THR A 141 -7.85 19.66 12.60
CA THR A 141 -8.25 19.37 11.21
C THR A 141 -7.53 18.17 10.61
N LYS A 142 -6.34 17.82 11.11
CA LYS A 142 -5.54 16.64 10.73
C LYS A 142 -5.07 15.91 11.98
N PRO A 143 -5.94 15.15 12.67
CA PRO A 143 -5.59 14.50 13.92
C PRO A 143 -4.53 13.41 13.72
N VAL A 144 -3.93 12.96 14.82
CA VAL A 144 -3.12 11.73 14.84
C VAL A 144 -3.92 10.57 14.22
N GLY A 145 -3.23 9.75 13.44
CA GLY A 145 -3.83 8.69 12.64
C GLY A 145 -4.25 9.12 11.24
N THR A 146 -4.19 10.41 10.91
CA THR A 146 -4.44 10.88 9.53
C THR A 146 -3.30 10.45 8.62
N VAL A 147 -3.61 9.68 7.58
CA VAL A 147 -2.64 9.12 6.64
C VAL A 147 -3.19 9.25 5.22
N PHE A 148 -2.33 9.64 4.29
CA PHE A 148 -2.61 9.59 2.86
C PHE A 148 -1.75 8.49 2.23
N VAL A 149 -2.42 7.64 1.46
CA VAL A 149 -1.82 6.54 0.72
C VAL A 149 -2.10 6.78 -0.76
N ALA A 150 -1.08 6.72 -1.59
CA ALA A 150 -1.19 6.93 -3.03
C ALA A 150 -0.67 5.74 -3.81
N CYS A 151 -1.30 5.45 -4.95
CA CYS A 151 -0.85 4.49 -5.94
C CYS A 151 -0.83 5.18 -7.31
N ALA A 152 0.36 5.31 -7.89
CA ALA A 152 0.58 5.92 -9.19
C ALA A 152 0.92 4.85 -10.23
N THR A 153 0.22 4.86 -11.36
CA THR A 153 0.53 4.08 -12.56
C THR A 153 0.85 5.03 -13.72
N ALA A 154 1.05 4.50 -14.92
CA ALA A 154 1.20 5.33 -16.12
C ALA A 154 -0.10 6.05 -16.52
N SER A 155 -1.27 5.51 -16.17
CA SER A 155 -2.57 6.04 -16.60
C SER A 155 -3.21 6.98 -15.60
N ARG A 156 -3.02 6.74 -14.30
CA ARG A 156 -3.63 7.54 -13.23
C ARG A 156 -2.85 7.47 -11.92
N THR A 157 -3.18 8.38 -11.01
CA THR A 157 -2.76 8.31 -9.62
C THR A 157 -3.99 8.38 -8.72
N ILE A 158 -4.18 7.37 -7.89
CA ILE A 158 -5.23 7.33 -6.86
C ILE A 158 -4.62 7.70 -5.53
N VAL A 159 -5.31 8.52 -4.75
CA VAL A 159 -4.93 8.86 -3.38
C VAL A 159 -6.13 8.64 -2.47
N LEU A 160 -5.92 7.93 -1.38
CA LEU A 160 -6.92 7.68 -0.35
C LEU A 160 -6.46 8.30 0.97
N GLN A 161 -7.40 8.95 1.66
CA GLN A 161 -7.21 9.42 3.02
C GLN A 161 -7.79 8.40 3.99
N HIS A 162 -7.00 8.04 5.00
CA HIS A 162 -7.38 7.19 6.10
C HIS A 162 -7.25 7.92 7.43
N ARG A 163 -8.02 7.44 8.42
CA ARG A 163 -7.88 7.82 9.82
C ARG A 163 -7.80 6.56 10.66
N PHE A 164 -6.58 6.16 11.00
CA PHE A 164 -6.32 5.02 11.86
C PHE A 164 -6.38 5.41 13.34
N SER A 165 -6.70 4.45 14.18
CA SER A 165 -6.68 4.60 15.64
C SER A 165 -5.56 3.74 16.22
N GLY A 166 -5.22 3.94 17.49
CA GLY A 166 -4.19 3.17 18.18
C GLY A 166 -2.87 3.91 18.35
N ASP A 167 -1.84 3.17 18.74
CA ASP A 167 -0.51 3.72 18.97
C ASP A 167 0.26 3.95 17.66
N ARG A 168 1.46 4.51 17.80
CA ARG A 168 2.33 4.83 16.67
C ARG A 168 2.58 3.63 15.76
N HIS A 169 2.92 2.48 16.35
CA HIS A 169 3.28 1.29 15.60
C HIS A 169 2.06 0.74 14.86
N HIS A 170 0.90 0.70 15.52
CA HIS A 170 -0.33 0.26 14.87
C HIS A 170 -0.73 1.16 13.70
N VAL A 171 -0.63 2.49 13.84
CA VAL A 171 -0.88 3.41 12.72
C VAL A 171 0.09 3.16 11.56
N GLN A 172 1.37 2.86 11.84
CA GLN A 172 2.33 2.54 10.79
C GLN A 172 2.00 1.24 10.04
N GLU A 173 1.66 0.18 10.76
CA GLU A 173 1.26 -1.10 10.16
C GLU A 173 -0.01 -0.98 9.31
N GLU A 174 -1.05 -0.32 9.83
CA GLU A 174 -2.29 -0.06 9.11
C GLU A 174 -2.07 0.80 7.86
N SER A 175 -1.12 1.74 7.92
CA SER A 175 -0.74 2.55 6.76
C SER A 175 -0.09 1.71 5.65
N ALA A 176 0.80 0.79 6.02
CA ALA A 176 1.42 -0.14 5.07
C ALA A 176 0.39 -1.12 4.51
N GLN A 177 -0.53 -1.63 5.35
CA GLN A 177 -1.64 -2.48 4.93
C GLN A 177 -2.52 -1.77 3.90
N ALA A 178 -2.93 -0.53 4.16
CA ALA A 178 -3.76 0.24 3.24
C ALA A 178 -3.07 0.50 1.89
N ALA A 179 -1.75 0.69 1.88
CA ALA A 179 -0.97 0.80 0.64
C ALA A 179 -0.98 -0.49 -0.19
N LEU A 180 -0.81 -1.65 0.46
CA LEU A 180 -0.90 -2.94 -0.21
C LEU A 180 -2.31 -3.22 -0.73
N VAL A 181 -3.36 -2.88 0.03
CA VAL A 181 -4.76 -3.04 -0.40
C VAL A 181 -5.05 -2.16 -1.61
N LEU A 182 -4.58 -0.90 -1.61
CA LEU A 182 -4.75 -0.01 -2.74
C LEU A 182 -4.04 -0.54 -3.99
N LEU A 183 -2.80 -1.05 -3.85
CA LEU A 183 -2.09 -1.68 -4.96
C LEU A 183 -2.83 -2.89 -5.50
N TRP A 184 -3.27 -3.78 -4.60
CA TRP A 184 -4.01 -4.98 -4.99
C TRP A 184 -5.25 -4.62 -5.81
N LYS A 185 -6.06 -3.66 -5.35
CA LYS A 185 -7.23 -3.20 -6.09
C LYS A 185 -6.87 -2.60 -7.45
N GLU A 186 -5.84 -1.76 -7.52
CA GLU A 186 -5.36 -1.21 -8.80
C GLU A 186 -4.86 -2.29 -9.77
N LEU A 187 -4.34 -3.40 -9.24
CA LEU A 187 -3.92 -4.57 -10.02
C LEU A 187 -5.08 -5.51 -10.40
N LEU A 188 -6.31 -5.29 -9.94
CA LEU A 188 -7.48 -6.07 -10.40
C LEU A 188 -8.25 -5.38 -11.53
N GLY A 189 -8.22 -4.04 -11.61
CA GLY A 189 -8.92 -3.25 -12.64
C GLY A 189 -10.09 -2.48 -12.07
#